data_AF-A0A1J8Q8S8-F1
#
_entry.id   AF-A0A1J8Q8S8-F1
#
_cell.length_a   1.000
_cell.length_b   1.000
_cell.length_c   1.000
_cell.angle_alpha   90.00
_cell.angle_beta   90.00
_cell.angle_gamma   90.00
#
_symmetry.space_group_name_H-M   'P 1'
#
loop_
_entity.id
_entity.type
_entity.pdbx_description
1 polymer ?
#
loop_
_entity_poly.entity_id
_entity_poly.type
_entity_poly.pdbx_seq_one_letter_code
_entity_poly.pdbx_strand_id
1 'polypeptide(L)'
;MSVVYDYETSARDDPLVLLVIQAMDVAISMLTPERAMILKMFPFLLNLPDWCPGSSIKRDARVSTDLSNEMVNVPFDYVKQHMADNSISSRSSMVGEHLQRMEEQGEAIRPVLEPALKKAATTAFVGEH
;
A
#
# COMPACT_ATOMS: atom_id res chain seq x y z
N MET A 1 13.05 -2.71 2.24
CA MET A 1 12.66 -2.84 0.80
C MET A 1 13.27 -4.05 0.09
N SER A 2 14.61 -4.20 0.05
CA SER A 2 15.28 -5.28 -0.69
C SER A 2 14.79 -6.69 -0.30
N VAL A 3 14.66 -6.99 1.00
CA VAL A 3 14.17 -8.31 1.46
C VAL A 3 12.70 -8.59 1.08
N VAL A 4 11.86 -7.56 1.02
CA VAL A 4 10.41 -7.71 0.78
C VAL A 4 10.09 -7.75 -0.71
N TYR A 5 10.69 -6.87 -1.50
CA TYR A 5 10.36 -6.64 -2.92
C TYR A 5 11.55 -6.78 -3.88
N ASP A 6 12.74 -7.19 -3.43
CA ASP A 6 14.00 -7.17 -4.21
C ASP A 6 14.29 -5.79 -4.82
N TYR A 7 13.88 -4.76 -4.08
CA TYR A 7 14.03 -3.37 -4.47
C TYR A 7 15.20 -2.74 -3.73
N GLU A 8 16.26 -2.44 -4.46
CA GLU A 8 17.40 -1.68 -3.97
C GLU A 8 17.03 -0.19 -3.96
N THR A 9 16.89 0.36 -2.75
CA THR A 9 16.55 1.77 -2.57
C THR A 9 17.69 2.65 -3.03
N SER A 10 17.40 3.63 -3.87
CA SER A 10 18.41 4.60 -4.29
C SER A 10 18.83 5.50 -3.13
N ALA A 11 20.10 5.92 -3.12
CA ALA A 11 20.69 6.66 -2.00
C ALA A 11 20.08 8.06 -1.75
N ARG A 12 19.36 8.62 -2.74
CA ARG A 12 18.61 9.89 -2.61
C ARG A 12 17.33 9.84 -3.45
N ASP A 13 16.26 10.37 -2.86
CA ASP A 13 14.98 10.66 -3.53
C ASP A 13 14.36 9.46 -4.26
N ASP A 14 14.40 8.30 -3.60
CA ASP A 14 13.77 7.09 -4.11
C ASP A 14 12.25 7.27 -4.21
N PRO A 15 11.64 7.15 -5.40
CA PRO A 15 10.21 7.41 -5.59
C PRO A 15 9.30 6.51 -4.75
N LEU A 16 9.70 5.26 -4.49
CA LEU A 16 8.90 4.36 -3.66
C LEU A 16 9.01 4.74 -2.19
N VAL A 17 10.19 5.09 -1.71
CA VAL A 17 10.36 5.56 -0.32
C VAL A 17 9.61 6.88 -0.10
N LEU A 18 9.66 7.81 -1.06
CA LEU A 18 8.92 9.08 -0.98
C LEU A 18 7.41 8.88 -0.98
N LEU A 19 6.88 7.98 -1.81
CA LEU A 19 5.47 7.61 -1.83
C LEU A 19 5.00 7.14 -0.45
N VAL A 20 5.83 6.34 0.22
CA VAL A 20 5.53 5.74 1.51
C VAL A 20 5.55 6.79 2.61
N ILE A 21 6.59 7.64 2.63
CA ILE A 21 6.67 8.76 3.56
C ILE A 21 5.45 9.66 3.42
N GLN A 22 5.06 9.99 2.18
CA GLN A 22 3.87 10.81 1.92
C GLN A 22 2.58 10.13 2.39
N ALA A 23 2.41 8.83 2.09
CA ALA A 23 1.25 8.07 2.53
C ALA A 23 1.14 8.01 4.06
N MET A 24 2.26 7.79 4.76
CA MET A 24 2.32 7.77 6.22
C MET A 24 2.04 9.14 6.82
N ASP A 25 2.63 10.22 6.30
CA ASP A 25 2.41 11.58 6.80
C ASP A 25 0.93 11.98 6.67
N VAL A 26 0.33 11.70 5.50
CA VAL A 26 -1.09 11.93 5.24
C VAL A 26 -1.96 11.09 6.18
N ALA A 27 -1.63 9.80 6.38
CA ALA A 27 -2.36 8.94 7.31
C ALA A 27 -2.29 9.48 8.75
N ILE A 28 -1.10 9.79 9.25
CA ILE A 28 -0.88 10.31 10.61
C ILE A 28 -1.65 11.63 10.81
N SER A 29 -1.63 12.53 9.82
CA SER A 29 -2.37 13.80 9.87
C SER A 29 -3.89 13.62 9.98
N MET A 30 -4.43 12.51 9.46
CA MET A 30 -5.86 12.18 9.53
C MET A 30 -6.24 11.41 10.79
N LEU A 31 -5.32 10.63 11.37
CA LEU A 31 -5.54 9.85 12.60
C LEU A 31 -5.54 10.69 13.90
N THR A 32 -5.66 12.01 13.80
CA THR A 32 -5.81 12.85 15.00
C THR A 32 -7.05 12.46 15.82
N PRO A 33 -6.98 12.45 17.16
CA PRO A 33 -8.11 12.11 18.02
C PRO A 33 -9.37 12.95 17.74
N GLU A 34 -9.19 14.23 17.42
CA GLU A 34 -10.28 15.16 17.10
C GLU A 34 -11.04 14.73 15.84
N ARG A 35 -10.32 14.46 14.74
CA ARG A 35 -10.92 13.99 13.49
C ARG A 35 -11.60 12.63 13.69
N ALA A 36 -10.97 11.72 14.44
CA ALA A 36 -11.54 10.42 14.75
C ALA A 36 -12.83 10.52 15.57
N MET A 37 -12.90 11.42 16.56
CA MET A 37 -14.12 11.67 17.34
C MET A 37 -15.24 12.25 16.48
N ILE A 38 -14.93 13.21 15.60
CA ILE A 38 -15.90 13.82 14.68
C ILE A 38 -16.47 12.76 13.73
N LEU A 39 -15.63 11.93 13.13
CA LEU A 39 -16.06 10.85 12.23
C LEU A 39 -16.89 9.78 12.96
N LYS A 40 -16.52 9.46 14.20
CA LYS A 40 -17.27 8.50 15.04
C LYS A 40 -18.65 9.03 15.42
N MET A 41 -18.77 10.33 15.68
CA MET A 41 -20.04 10.97 16.05
C MET A 41 -20.92 11.27 14.83
N PHE A 42 -20.31 11.60 13.69
CA PHE A 42 -21.01 12.02 12.47
C PHE A 42 -20.51 11.23 11.24
N PRO A 43 -20.86 9.94 11.12
CA PRO A 43 -20.39 9.08 10.01
C PRO A 43 -20.87 9.55 8.62
N PHE A 44 -21.94 10.33 8.56
CA PHE A 44 -22.45 10.87 7.29
C PHE A 44 -21.51 11.89 6.63
N LEU A 45 -20.53 12.44 7.36
CA LEU A 45 -19.54 13.38 6.81
C LEU A 45 -18.70 12.76 5.68
N LEU A 46 -18.50 11.45 5.69
CA LEU A 46 -17.80 10.72 4.62
C LEU A 46 -18.63 10.62 3.32
N ASN A 47 -19.96 10.70 3.43
CA ASN A 47 -20.89 10.58 2.31
C ASN A 47 -21.40 11.93 1.81
N LEU A 48 -20.82 13.04 2.29
CA LEU A 48 -21.26 14.37 1.89
C LEU A 48 -21.03 14.60 0.38
N PRO A 49 -21.96 15.27 -0.31
CA PRO A 49 -21.72 15.80 -1.64
C PRO A 49 -20.56 16.81 -1.61
N ASP A 50 -19.81 16.89 -2.71
CA ASP A 50 -18.58 17.71 -2.75
C ASP A 50 -18.85 19.21 -2.57
N TRP A 51 -20.09 19.66 -2.80
CA TRP A 51 -20.54 21.05 -2.65
C TRP A 51 -20.89 21.44 -1.20
N CYS A 52 -20.96 20.49 -0.27
CA CYS A 52 -21.40 20.76 1.11
C CYS A 52 -20.23 21.29 1.99
N PRO A 53 -20.45 22.31 2.85
CA PRO A 53 -19.45 22.72 3.83
C PRO A 53 -19.10 21.55 4.77
N GLY A 54 -17.83 21.14 4.79
CA GLY A 54 -17.37 19.92 5.47
C GLY A 54 -16.84 18.83 4.52
N SER A 55 -16.96 19.01 3.20
CA SER A 55 -16.41 18.10 2.18
C SER A 55 -14.88 17.95 2.20
N SER A 56 -14.16 18.83 2.92
CA SER A 56 -12.71 18.69 3.12
C SER A 56 -12.35 17.37 3.81
N ILE A 57 -13.14 16.89 4.78
CA ILE A 57 -12.87 15.62 5.47
C ILE A 57 -12.99 14.44 4.51
N LYS A 58 -14.00 14.48 3.63
CA LYS A 58 -14.17 13.48 2.56
C LYS A 58 -13.03 13.54 1.55
N ARG A 59 -12.59 14.73 1.16
CA ARG A 59 -11.47 14.93 0.24
C ARG A 59 -10.17 14.38 0.84
N ASP A 60 -9.90 14.72 2.09
CA ASP A 60 -8.77 14.21 2.87
C ASP A 60 -8.83 12.68 2.90
N ALA A 61 -9.95 12.09 3.32
CA ALA A 61 -10.13 10.64 3.36
C ALA A 61 -9.88 9.95 2.01
N ARG A 62 -10.29 10.59 0.90
CA ARG A 62 -10.02 10.09 -0.45
C ARG A 62 -8.54 10.11 -0.77
N VAL A 63 -7.84 11.22 -0.52
CA VAL A 63 -6.39 11.33 -0.75
C VAL A 63 -5.62 10.30 0.09
N SER A 64 -6.00 10.10 1.36
CA SER A 64 -5.40 9.05 2.19
C SER A 64 -5.66 7.65 1.64
N THR A 65 -6.85 7.38 1.13
CA THR A 65 -7.20 6.08 0.53
C THR A 65 -6.41 5.84 -0.75
N ASP A 66 -6.31 6.85 -1.62
CA ASP A 66 -5.59 6.77 -2.89
C ASP A 66 -4.09 6.52 -2.63
N LEU A 67 -3.47 7.31 -1.73
CA LEU A 67 -2.07 7.11 -1.33
C LEU A 67 -1.83 5.75 -0.65
N SER A 68 -2.75 5.30 0.20
CA SER A 68 -2.65 3.97 0.82
C SER A 68 -2.70 2.85 -0.22
N ASN A 69 -3.57 2.98 -1.23
CA ASN A 69 -3.62 2.04 -2.34
C ASN A 69 -2.33 2.06 -3.15
N GLU A 70 -1.78 3.24 -3.47
CA GLU A 70 -0.51 3.36 -4.20
C GLU A 70 0.66 2.75 -3.41
N MET A 71 0.77 3.05 -2.12
CA MET A 71 1.79 2.52 -1.22
C MET A 71 1.82 0.98 -1.20
N VAL A 72 0.65 0.35 -1.39
CA VAL A 72 0.47 -1.10 -1.37
C VAL A 72 0.60 -1.72 -2.77
N ASN A 73 0.08 -1.05 -3.79
CA ASN A 73 0.01 -1.58 -5.15
C ASN A 73 1.34 -1.40 -5.90
N VAL A 74 1.96 -0.22 -5.81
CA VAL A 74 3.13 0.12 -6.64
C VAL A 74 4.32 -0.83 -6.38
N PRO A 75 4.75 -1.10 -5.13
CA PRO A 75 5.86 -2.03 -4.90
C PRO A 75 5.52 -3.48 -5.26
N PHE A 76 4.25 -3.87 -5.11
CA PHE A 76 3.80 -5.21 -5.45
C PHE A 76 3.76 -5.43 -6.98
N ASP A 77 3.28 -4.43 -7.72
CA ASP A 77 3.23 -4.46 -9.18
C ASP A 77 4.63 -4.38 -9.79
N TYR A 78 5.57 -3.67 -9.14
CA TYR A 78 6.99 -3.69 -9.49
C TYR A 78 7.54 -5.13 -9.51
N VAL A 79 7.32 -5.91 -8.45
CA VAL A 79 7.80 -7.30 -8.40
C VAL A 79 7.16 -8.14 -9.49
N LYS A 80 5.85 -8.02 -9.70
CA LYS A 80 5.16 -8.76 -10.77
C LYS A 80 5.71 -8.47 -12.16
N GLN A 81 5.94 -7.19 -12.47
CA GLN A 81 6.48 -6.77 -13.76
C GLN A 81 7.90 -7.30 -13.96
N HIS A 82 8.78 -7.12 -12.97
CA HIS A 82 10.16 -7.59 -13.08
C HIS A 82 10.30 -9.11 -13.09
N MET A 83 9.36 -9.85 -12.47
CA MET A 83 9.28 -11.31 -12.62
C MET A 83 8.86 -11.69 -14.05
N ALA A 84 7.87 -11.01 -14.64
CA ALA A 84 7.45 -11.26 -16.03
C ALA A 84 8.57 -10.97 -17.04
N ASP A 85 9.37 -9.94 -16.79
CA ASP A 85 10.49 -9.53 -17.62
C ASP A 85 11.78 -10.36 -17.36
N ASN A 86 11.74 -11.32 -16.42
CA ASN A 86 12.91 -12.07 -15.92
C ASN A 86 14.07 -11.19 -15.42
N SER A 87 13.76 -9.95 -15.02
CA SER A 87 14.73 -8.96 -14.54
C SER A 87 15.11 -9.16 -13.08
N ILE A 88 14.26 -9.83 -12.30
CA ILE A 88 14.46 -10.13 -10.88
C ILE A 88 14.38 -11.64 -10.69
N SER A 89 15.24 -12.19 -9.83
CA SER A 89 15.14 -13.60 -9.45
C SER A 89 13.94 -13.76 -8.52
N SER A 90 12.98 -14.62 -8.85
CA SER A 90 11.83 -14.90 -7.98
C SER A 90 12.23 -15.37 -6.57
N ARG A 91 13.49 -15.74 -6.34
CA ARG A 91 14.02 -16.18 -5.04
C ARG A 91 14.71 -15.11 -4.20
N SER A 92 14.89 -13.89 -4.69
CA SER A 92 15.61 -12.84 -3.95
C SER A 92 14.74 -12.07 -2.96
N SER A 93 13.40 -12.19 -3.03
CA SER A 93 12.49 -11.49 -2.11
C SER A 93 11.31 -12.31 -1.62
N MET A 94 10.75 -11.90 -0.48
CA MET A 94 9.57 -12.53 0.11
C MET A 94 8.38 -12.54 -0.86
N VAL A 95 8.10 -11.43 -1.53
CA VAL A 95 6.97 -11.33 -2.49
C VAL A 95 7.24 -12.19 -3.73
N GLY A 96 8.45 -12.14 -4.29
CA GLY A 96 8.81 -12.96 -5.45
C GLY A 96 8.67 -14.45 -5.15
N GLU A 97 9.13 -14.89 -3.98
CA GLU A 97 9.13 -16.31 -3.60
C GLU A 97 7.69 -16.84 -3.43
N HIS A 98 6.81 -16.03 -2.82
CA HIS A 98 5.41 -16.41 -2.65
C HIS A 98 4.62 -16.35 -3.96
N LEU A 99 4.91 -15.39 -4.84
CA LEU A 99 4.31 -15.33 -6.17
C LEU A 99 4.69 -16.57 -7.01
N GLN A 100 5.96 -16.98 -6.98
CA GLN A 100 6.40 -18.22 -7.65
C GLN A 100 5.68 -19.45 -7.10
N ARG A 101 5.58 -19.60 -5.77
CA ARG A 101 4.85 -20.72 -5.15
C ARG A 101 3.38 -20.74 -5.56
N MET A 102 2.75 -19.58 -5.72
CA MET A 102 1.37 -19.46 -6.18
C MET A 102 1.19 -19.94 -7.62
N GLU A 103 2.15 -19.70 -8.50
CA GLU A 103 2.15 -20.24 -9.87
C GLU A 103 2.30 -21.76 -9.86
N GLU A 104 3.12 -22.32 -8.97
CA GLU A 104 3.35 -23.76 -8.84
C GLU A 104 2.16 -24.52 -8.24
N GLN A 105 1.43 -23.91 -7.28
CA GLN A 105 0.31 -24.54 -6.56
C GLN A 105 -1.05 -24.42 -7.27
N GLY A 106 -1.12 -23.64 -8.36
CA GLY A 106 -2.27 -23.53 -9.24
C GLY A 106 -3.21 -22.36 -8.96
N GLU A 107 -3.89 -21.90 -10.01
CA GLU A 107 -4.71 -20.67 -10.05
C GLU A 107 -5.81 -20.61 -8.97
N ALA A 108 -6.27 -21.76 -8.47
CA ALA A 108 -7.39 -21.87 -7.54
C ALA A 108 -7.17 -21.17 -6.19
N ILE A 109 -5.91 -21.06 -5.71
CA ILE A 109 -5.59 -20.45 -4.41
C ILE A 109 -5.16 -18.98 -4.51
N ARG A 110 -4.83 -18.50 -5.71
CA ARG A 110 -4.39 -17.11 -5.95
C ARG A 110 -5.35 -16.04 -5.41
N PRO A 111 -6.69 -16.13 -5.59
CA PRO A 111 -7.58 -15.07 -5.11
C PRO A 111 -7.60 -14.91 -3.59
N VAL A 112 -7.18 -15.93 -2.83
CA VAL A 112 -7.08 -15.88 -1.37
C VAL A 112 -5.68 -15.46 -0.93
N LEU A 113 -4.65 -16.02 -1.57
CA LEU A 113 -3.26 -15.84 -1.14
C LEU A 113 -2.67 -14.50 -1.58
N GLU A 114 -3.05 -13.97 -2.75
CA GLU A 114 -2.52 -12.70 -3.25
C GLU A 114 -2.86 -11.51 -2.35
N PRO A 115 -4.12 -11.31 -1.92
CA PRO A 115 -4.46 -10.22 -1.00
C PRO A 115 -3.80 -10.37 0.36
N ALA A 116 -3.61 -11.60 0.83
CA ALA A 116 -2.95 -11.89 2.10
C ALA A 116 -1.45 -11.56 2.03
N LEU A 117 -0.78 -11.97 0.96
CA LEU A 117 0.63 -11.65 0.68
C LEU A 117 0.83 -10.13 0.61
N LYS A 118 -0.05 -9.44 -0.11
CA LYS A 118 0.00 -7.98 -0.26
C LYS A 118 -0.10 -7.27 1.10
N LYS A 119 -1.01 -7.71 1.96
CA LYS A 119 -1.13 -7.19 3.34
C LYS A 119 0.10 -7.49 4.18
N ALA A 120 0.61 -8.72 4.14
CA ALA A 120 1.79 -9.12 4.90
C ALA A 120 3.03 -8.31 4.49
N ALA A 121 3.26 -8.15 3.18
CA ALA A 121 4.36 -7.36 2.64
C ALA A 121 4.24 -5.88 3.02
N THR A 122 3.03 -5.32 2.98
CA THR A 122 2.77 -3.94 3.45
C THR A 122 3.12 -3.78 4.92
N THR A 123 2.64 -4.67 5.79
CA THR A 123 2.93 -4.58 7.24
C THR A 123 4.42 -4.73 7.53
N ALA A 124 5.10 -5.66 6.88
CA ALA A 124 6.54 -5.86 7.03
C ALA A 124 7.31 -4.61 6.64
N PHE A 125 6.91 -3.97 5.55
CA PHE A 125 7.56 -2.78 5.03
C PHE A 125 7.27 -1.52 5.86
N VAL A 126 6.03 -1.32 6.33
CA VAL A 126 5.69 -0.22 7.25
C VAL A 126 6.40 -0.38 8.60
N GLY A 127 6.61 -1.60 9.08
CA GLY A 127 7.31 -1.86 10.34
C GLY A 127 8.83 -1.67 10.30
N GLU A 128 9.44 -1.50 9.12
CA GLU A 128 10.87 -1.15 8.98
C GLU A 128 11.16 0.34 9.26
N HIS A 129 10.13 1.19 9.34
CA HIS A 129 10.23 2.65 9.52
C HIS A 129 9.50 3.14 10.78
#